data_AF-A0A2W7QTI1-F1
#
_entry.id   AF-A0A2W7QTI1-F1
#
_cell.length_a   1.000
_cell.length_b   1.000
_cell.length_c   1.000
_cell.angle_alpha   90.00
_cell.angle_beta   90.00
_cell.angle_gamma   90.00
#
_symmetry.space_group_name_H-M   'P 1'
#
loop_
_entity.id
_entity.type
_entity.pdbx_description
1 polymer ?
#
loop_
_entity_poly.entity_id
_entity_poly.type
_entity_poly.pdbx_seq_one_letter_code
_entity_poly.pdbx_strand_id
1 'polypeptide(L)'
;MNNSPPILSLLMYNKIRSAITGYKVKKVSVNGLIIKTSYNGKMPSSDPLTALKEVKVKLDNFPNAVSLDLDLNELWGKRLSYLKDISSSSSSKFEINKNQYKIERFVTKQDKAPLSLYTFSRNDKIFALFSRVYDYGNYFNEVENCLVDKHIIERSESGANMHFVTNGEYSVIVDVFGHSQSFFWNDKEELEMCLETIL
;
A
#
# COMPACT_ATOMS: atom_id res chain seq x y z
N MET A 1 15.77 37.50 -10.47
CA MET A 1 15.13 38.00 -9.23
C MET A 1 14.19 36.92 -8.72
N ASN A 2 14.59 36.21 -7.66
CA ASN A 2 13.79 35.14 -7.05
C ASN A 2 12.91 35.74 -5.95
N ASN A 3 11.67 36.08 -6.28
CA ASN A 3 10.68 36.50 -5.31
C ASN A 3 10.05 35.26 -4.68
N SER A 4 10.77 34.63 -3.75
CA SER A 4 10.17 33.64 -2.86
C SER A 4 9.14 34.36 -1.98
N PRO A 5 7.86 33.94 -1.97
CA PRO A 5 6.83 34.60 -1.18
C PRO A 5 7.18 34.50 0.32
N PRO A 6 6.83 35.52 1.12
CA PRO A 6 7.16 35.54 2.54
C PRO A 6 6.47 34.37 3.26
N ILE A 7 7.23 33.65 4.09
CA ILE A 7 6.84 32.42 4.81
C ILE A 7 5.49 32.56 5.53
N LEU A 8 5.17 33.76 6.03
CA LEU A 8 3.90 34.11 6.67
C LEU A 8 2.68 33.97 5.76
N SER A 9 2.81 34.35 4.48
CA SER A 9 1.72 34.24 3.49
C SER A 9 1.36 32.78 3.19
N LEU A 10 2.37 31.90 3.13
CA LEU A 10 2.19 30.47 2.92
C LEU A 10 1.49 29.80 4.11
N LEU A 11 1.84 30.21 5.34
CA LEU A 11 1.24 29.71 6.57
C LEU A 11 -0.24 30.12 6.69
N MET A 12 -0.57 31.38 6.37
CA MET A 12 -1.97 31.85 6.33
C MET A 12 -2.78 31.14 5.24
N TYR A 13 -2.23 30.99 4.04
CA TYR A 13 -2.90 30.28 2.95
C TYR A 13 -3.22 28.82 3.31
N ASN A 14 -2.26 28.11 3.92
CA ASN A 14 -2.47 26.73 4.34
C ASN A 14 -3.50 26.60 5.47
N LYS A 15 -3.56 27.55 6.41
CA LYS A 15 -4.58 27.58 7.46
C LYS A 15 -5.99 27.79 6.88
N ILE A 16 -6.15 28.73 5.94
CA ILE A 16 -7.43 29.01 5.29
C ILE A 16 -7.86 27.80 4.43
N ARG A 17 -6.95 27.23 3.64
CA ARG A 17 -7.22 26.04 2.83
C ARG A 17 -7.60 24.83 3.69
N SER A 18 -6.96 24.66 4.84
CA SER A 18 -7.30 23.59 5.80
C SER A 18 -8.69 23.79 6.43
N ALA A 19 -9.05 25.03 6.76
CA ALA A 19 -10.39 25.35 7.27
C ALA A 19 -11.49 25.09 6.24
N ILE A 20 -11.22 25.32 4.94
CA ILE A 20 -12.20 25.13 3.86
C ILE A 20 -12.30 23.65 3.45
N THR A 21 -11.17 22.95 3.30
CA THR A 21 -11.14 21.59 2.73
C THR A 21 -11.15 20.48 3.78
N GLY A 22 -10.88 20.80 5.05
CA GLY A 22 -10.63 19.82 6.11
C GLY A 22 -9.27 19.11 6.03
N TYR A 23 -8.55 19.26 4.91
CA TYR A 23 -7.24 18.63 4.72
C TYR A 23 -6.13 19.38 5.45
N LYS A 24 -5.23 18.63 6.07
CA LYS A 24 -4.02 19.12 6.73
C LYS A 24 -2.81 18.57 6.00
N VAL A 25 -1.73 19.36 5.97
CA VAL A 25 -0.46 18.96 5.37
C VAL A 25 0.61 18.92 6.46
N LYS A 26 1.34 17.80 6.56
CA LYS A 26 2.49 17.63 7.44
C LYS A 26 3.71 17.26 6.62
N LYS A 27 4.85 17.85 6.95
CA LYS A 27 6.16 17.48 6.41
C LYS A 27 6.96 16.78 7.49
N VAL A 28 7.51 15.61 7.18
CA VAL A 28 8.41 14.84 8.05
C VAL A 28 9.67 14.47 7.29
N SER A 29 10.78 14.31 8.01
CA SER A 29 12.04 13.80 7.45
C SER A 29 12.25 12.41 8.02
N VAL A 30 12.32 11.39 7.15
CA VAL A 30 12.52 9.99 7.54
C VAL A 30 13.58 9.42 6.61
N ASN A 31 14.68 8.88 7.16
CA ASN A 31 15.78 8.28 6.39
C ASN A 31 16.32 9.18 5.26
N GLY A 32 16.50 10.48 5.56
CA GLY A 32 16.96 11.48 4.58
C GLY A 32 15.91 11.92 3.56
N LEU A 33 14.75 11.26 3.50
CA LEU A 33 13.64 11.62 2.62
C LEU A 33 12.73 12.67 3.26
N ILE A 34 12.42 13.71 2.49
CA ILE A 34 11.40 14.69 2.85
C ILE A 34 10.05 14.16 2.37
N ILE A 35 9.17 13.83 3.31
CA ILE A 35 7.86 13.29 3.02
C ILE A 35 6.79 14.33 3.35
N LYS A 36 5.96 14.67 2.36
CA LYS A 36 4.81 15.55 2.51
C LYS A 36 3.54 14.72 2.53
N THR A 37 2.86 14.70 3.67
CA THR A 37 1.61 13.95 3.88
C THR A 37 0.44 14.91 3.96
N SER A 38 -0.53 14.74 3.07
CA SER A 38 -1.85 15.39 3.11
C SER A 38 -2.87 14.41 3.69
N TYR A 39 -3.72 14.82 4.62
CA TYR A 39 -4.70 13.93 5.25
C TYR A 39 -5.95 14.68 5.69
N ASN A 40 -7.07 13.98 5.78
CA ASN A 40 -8.33 14.49 6.34
C ASN A 40 -8.59 13.89 7.72
N GLY A 41 -9.03 14.70 8.69
CA GLY A 41 -9.39 14.25 10.03
C GLY A 41 -8.19 14.04 10.98
N LYS A 42 -8.11 12.84 11.57
CA LYS A 42 -7.03 12.48 12.50
C LYS A 42 -5.71 12.34 11.76
N MET A 43 -4.62 12.75 12.40
CA MET A 43 -3.30 12.56 11.84
C MET A 43 -3.06 11.06 11.63
N PRO A 44 -2.66 10.61 10.42
CA PRO A 44 -2.21 9.24 10.22
C PRO A 44 -0.96 8.95 11.08
N SER A 45 -0.52 7.68 11.11
CA SER A 45 0.68 7.25 11.83
C SER A 45 1.85 8.24 11.68
N SER A 46 2.71 8.31 12.69
CA SER A 46 3.87 9.19 12.68
C SER A 46 4.81 8.92 11.50
N ASP A 47 4.86 7.68 11.03
CA ASP A 47 5.65 7.24 9.88
C ASP A 47 4.73 6.84 8.70
N PRO A 48 4.77 7.59 7.58
CA PRO A 48 4.01 7.25 6.37
C PRO A 48 4.60 6.06 5.59
N LEU A 49 5.79 5.59 5.95
CA LEU A 49 6.50 4.48 5.29
C LEU A 49 6.24 3.14 5.96
N THR A 50 5.50 3.08 7.08
CA THR A 50 5.31 1.84 7.85
C THR A 50 4.82 0.67 6.99
N ALA A 51 3.87 0.89 6.08
CA ALA A 51 3.38 -0.18 5.20
C ALA A 51 4.48 -0.75 4.28
N LEU A 52 5.38 0.09 3.76
CA LEU A 52 6.51 -0.36 2.94
C LEU A 52 7.55 -1.11 3.77
N LYS A 53 7.79 -0.67 5.00
CA LYS A 53 8.69 -1.37 5.94
C LYS A 53 8.17 -2.76 6.29
N GLU A 54 6.86 -2.88 6.57
CA GLU A 54 6.22 -4.18 6.80
C GLU A 54 6.35 -5.10 5.58
N VAL A 55 6.18 -4.56 4.37
CA VAL A 55 6.34 -5.32 3.13
C VAL A 55 7.78 -5.81 2.94
N LYS A 56 8.79 -4.95 3.15
CA LYS A 56 10.21 -5.36 3.05
C LYS A 56 10.52 -6.54 3.97
N VAL A 57 10.09 -6.46 5.24
CA VAL A 57 10.31 -7.56 6.21
C VAL A 57 9.72 -8.88 5.73
N LYS A 58 8.56 -8.85 5.05
CA LYS A 58 7.95 -10.04 4.46
C LYS A 58 8.71 -10.53 3.23
N LEU A 59 9.17 -9.61 2.38
CA LEU A 59 9.98 -9.90 1.19
C LEU A 59 11.41 -10.35 1.50
N ASP A 60 11.90 -10.16 2.73
CA ASP A 60 13.17 -10.76 3.14
C ASP A 60 13.00 -12.24 3.55
N ASN A 61 11.76 -12.70 3.76
CA ASN A 61 11.43 -14.02 4.32
C ASN A 61 10.33 -14.77 3.55
N PHE A 62 10.13 -14.50 2.25
CA PHE A 62 8.99 -15.08 1.52
C PHE A 62 9.14 -16.60 1.31
N PRO A 63 8.04 -17.36 1.40
CA PRO A 63 8.02 -18.77 1.02
C PRO A 63 8.30 -18.93 -0.49
N ASN A 64 8.65 -20.14 -0.90
CA ASN A 64 8.85 -20.45 -2.32
C ASN A 64 7.62 -20.04 -3.14
N ALA A 65 7.86 -19.39 -4.28
CA ALA A 65 6.80 -18.91 -5.14
C ALA A 65 6.00 -20.07 -5.73
N VAL A 66 4.68 -20.03 -5.60
CA VAL A 66 3.79 -20.92 -6.35
C VAL A 66 3.46 -20.23 -7.67
N SER A 67 4.01 -20.76 -8.76
CA SER A 67 3.76 -20.26 -10.11
C SER A 67 2.42 -20.80 -10.61
N LEU A 68 1.51 -19.92 -11.00
CA LEU A 68 0.14 -20.28 -11.31
C LEU A 68 -0.35 -19.77 -12.67
N ASP A 69 -1.26 -20.55 -13.26
CA ASP A 69 -2.19 -20.10 -14.30
C ASP A 69 -3.41 -19.42 -13.64
N LEU A 70 -3.16 -18.46 -12.75
CA LEU A 70 -4.19 -17.55 -12.24
C LEU A 70 -4.13 -16.26 -13.05
N ASP A 71 -5.29 -15.75 -13.45
CA ASP A 71 -5.41 -14.44 -14.07
C ASP A 71 -5.26 -13.33 -13.01
N LEU A 72 -4.02 -13.13 -12.57
CA LEU A 72 -3.67 -12.06 -11.64
C LEU A 72 -3.88 -10.68 -12.28
N ASN A 73 -3.83 -10.55 -13.60
CA ASN A 73 -4.11 -9.29 -14.29
C ASN A 73 -5.57 -8.86 -14.10
N GLU A 74 -6.53 -9.79 -14.22
CA GLU A 74 -7.94 -9.53 -13.92
C GLU A 74 -8.13 -9.10 -12.45
N LEU A 75 -7.48 -9.79 -11.50
CA LEU A 75 -7.54 -9.44 -10.08
C LEU A 75 -6.95 -8.05 -9.80
N TRP A 76 -5.85 -7.70 -10.45
CA TRP A 76 -5.24 -6.37 -10.38
C TRP A 76 -6.21 -5.29 -10.87
N GLY A 77 -6.81 -5.51 -12.05
CA GLY A 77 -7.80 -4.59 -12.64
C GLY A 77 -9.04 -4.39 -11.76
N LYS A 78 -9.55 -5.47 -11.14
CA LYS A 78 -10.65 -5.41 -10.17
C LYS A 78 -10.28 -4.57 -8.95
N ARG A 79 -9.10 -4.78 -8.37
CA ARG A 79 -8.62 -4.00 -7.20
C ARG A 79 -8.45 -2.53 -7.51
N LEU A 80 -7.91 -2.18 -8.67
CA LEU A 80 -7.78 -0.78 -9.09
C LEU A 80 -9.14 -0.13 -9.35
N SER A 81 -10.09 -0.87 -9.92
CA SER A 81 -11.44 -0.35 -10.17
C SER A 81 -12.18 -0.06 -8.87
N TYR A 82 -12.04 -0.91 -7.85
CA TYR A 82 -12.60 -0.69 -6.51
C TYR A 82 -12.12 0.62 -5.86
N LEU A 83 -10.90 1.06 -6.16
CA LEU A 83 -10.35 2.30 -5.62
C LEU A 83 -10.89 3.57 -6.29
N LYS A 84 -11.46 3.47 -7.51
CA LYS A 84 -11.95 4.65 -8.25
C LYS A 84 -13.10 5.35 -7.53
N ASP A 85 -13.90 4.59 -6.80
CA ASP A 85 -15.08 5.10 -6.09
C ASP A 85 -14.78 5.53 -4.64
N ILE A 86 -13.51 5.47 -4.22
CA ILE A 86 -13.10 5.71 -2.83
C ILE A 86 -12.10 6.87 -2.78
N SER A 87 -12.43 7.86 -1.96
CA SER A 87 -11.50 8.96 -1.69
C SER A 87 -10.37 8.53 -0.75
N SER A 88 -9.15 8.97 -1.03
CA SER A 88 -8.02 8.71 -0.15
C SER A 88 -8.15 9.47 1.17
N SER A 89 -7.93 8.75 2.27
CA SER A 89 -7.88 9.30 3.63
C SER A 89 -6.58 10.08 3.89
N SER A 90 -5.49 9.65 3.24
CA SER A 90 -4.22 10.37 3.24
C SER A 90 -3.41 10.08 1.98
N SER A 91 -2.55 11.03 1.62
CA SER A 91 -1.61 10.93 0.49
C SER A 91 -0.24 11.46 0.93
N SER A 92 0.78 10.61 0.86
CA SER A 92 2.16 10.93 1.19
C SER A 92 3.00 10.94 -0.07
N LYS A 93 3.76 12.02 -0.29
CA LYS A 93 4.62 12.21 -1.45
C LYS A 93 6.07 12.45 -1.04
N PHE A 94 7.00 11.84 -1.78
CA PHE A 94 8.45 12.00 -1.64
C PHE A 94 9.13 11.81 -2.99
N GLU A 95 10.43 12.13 -3.07
CA GLU A 95 11.20 12.07 -4.32
C GLU A 95 12.42 11.17 -4.15
N ILE A 96 12.69 10.34 -5.16
CA ILE A 96 13.91 9.52 -5.28
C ILE A 96 14.43 9.70 -6.70
N ASN A 97 15.69 10.12 -6.88
CA ASN A 97 16.31 10.25 -8.21
C ASN A 97 15.46 11.02 -9.24
N LYS A 98 14.80 12.12 -8.82
CA LYS A 98 13.86 12.96 -9.59
C LYS A 98 12.50 12.31 -9.91
N ASN A 99 12.26 11.07 -9.51
CA ASN A 99 10.95 10.43 -9.60
C ASN A 99 10.10 10.79 -8.38
N GLN A 100 8.82 11.12 -8.61
CA GLN A 100 7.87 11.36 -7.53
C GLN A 100 7.21 10.04 -7.14
N TYR A 101 7.39 9.67 -5.88
CA TYR A 101 6.69 8.56 -5.26
C TYR A 101 5.49 9.07 -4.48
N LYS A 102 4.41 8.29 -4.51
CA LYS A 102 3.18 8.61 -3.81
C LYS A 102 2.58 7.35 -3.19
N ILE A 103 2.26 7.47 -1.90
CA ILE A 103 1.54 6.47 -1.10
C ILE A 103 0.17 7.05 -0.79
N GLU A 104 -0.90 6.40 -1.23
CA GLU A 104 -2.26 6.82 -0.87
C GLU A 104 -2.91 5.76 -0.02
N ARG A 105 -3.54 6.18 1.08
CA ARG A 105 -4.25 5.29 1.99
C ARG A 105 -5.75 5.51 1.86
N PHE A 106 -6.49 4.42 1.69
CA PHE A 106 -7.94 4.40 1.64
C PHE A 106 -8.46 3.60 2.83
N VAL A 107 -9.57 4.05 3.41
CA VAL A 107 -10.23 3.36 4.52
C VAL A 107 -11.67 3.09 4.11
N THR A 108 -12.05 1.83 4.19
CA THR A 108 -13.37 1.34 3.80
C THR A 108 -13.74 0.15 4.69
N LYS A 109 -14.72 -0.66 4.26
CA LYS A 109 -15.09 -1.93 4.88
C LYS A 109 -15.13 -3.04 3.84
N GLN A 110 -14.79 -4.24 4.26
CA GLN A 110 -15.08 -5.49 3.57
C GLN A 110 -16.06 -6.24 4.48
N ASP A 111 -17.28 -6.45 3.98
CA ASP A 111 -18.42 -6.88 4.78
C ASP A 111 -18.63 -5.99 6.02
N LYS A 112 -18.35 -6.51 7.22
CA LYS A 112 -18.43 -5.80 8.50
C LYS A 112 -17.06 -5.39 9.03
N ALA A 113 -15.97 -5.90 8.45
CA ALA A 113 -14.61 -5.67 8.91
C ALA A 113 -14.06 -4.35 8.32
N PRO A 114 -13.39 -3.50 9.12
CA PRO A 114 -12.60 -2.40 8.58
C PRO A 114 -11.56 -2.90 7.57
N LEU A 115 -11.32 -2.11 6.53
CA LEU A 115 -10.33 -2.38 5.50
C LEU A 115 -9.46 -1.14 5.30
N SER A 116 -8.14 -1.32 5.42
CA SER A 116 -7.15 -0.33 5.00
C SER A 116 -6.50 -0.78 3.70
N LEU A 117 -6.56 0.08 2.68
CA LEU A 117 -5.89 -0.13 1.40
C LEU A 117 -4.82 0.93 1.20
N TYR A 118 -3.72 0.55 0.56
CA TYR A 118 -2.65 1.47 0.18
C TYR A 118 -2.30 1.25 -1.28
N THR A 119 -2.10 2.34 -2.01
CA THR A 119 -1.49 2.33 -3.34
C THR A 119 -0.08 2.88 -3.24
N PHE A 120 0.82 2.31 -4.02
CA PHE A 120 2.19 2.80 -4.21
C PHE A 120 2.35 3.13 -5.68
N SER A 121 2.78 4.36 -5.97
CA SER A 121 2.89 4.86 -7.34
C SER A 121 4.16 5.66 -7.56
N ARG A 122 4.71 5.56 -8.77
CA ARG A 122 5.79 6.39 -9.30
C ARG A 122 5.25 7.21 -10.46
N ASN A 123 5.39 8.54 -10.39
CA ASN A 123 4.91 9.47 -11.42
C ASN A 123 3.44 9.15 -11.82
N ASP A 124 2.59 8.92 -10.80
CA ASP A 124 1.17 8.54 -10.90
C ASP A 124 0.86 7.16 -11.52
N LYS A 125 1.85 6.36 -11.92
CA LYS A 125 1.65 4.95 -12.28
C LYS A 125 1.72 4.08 -11.02
N ILE A 126 0.63 3.37 -10.71
CA ILE A 126 0.57 2.44 -9.58
C ILE A 126 1.38 1.19 -9.92
N PHE A 127 2.29 0.80 -9.03
CA PHE A 127 3.13 -0.38 -9.15
C PHE A 127 2.89 -1.43 -8.06
N ALA A 128 2.25 -1.03 -6.95
CA ALA A 128 1.89 -1.95 -5.88
C ALA A 128 0.65 -1.51 -5.09
N LEU A 129 0.03 -2.48 -4.44
CA LEU A 129 -1.14 -2.36 -3.58
C LEU A 129 -0.92 -3.16 -2.29
N PHE A 130 -1.27 -2.58 -1.15
CA PHE A 130 -1.32 -3.30 0.13
C PHE A 130 -2.73 -3.24 0.70
N SER A 131 -3.24 -4.36 1.20
CA SER A 131 -4.51 -4.42 1.92
C SER A 131 -4.33 -5.05 3.30
N ARG A 132 -5.11 -4.54 4.26
CA ARG A 132 -5.28 -5.15 5.59
C ARG A 132 -6.76 -5.14 5.94
N VAL A 133 -7.33 -6.32 6.13
CA VAL A 133 -8.71 -6.55 6.57
C VAL A 133 -8.68 -6.88 8.06
N TYR A 134 -9.41 -6.15 8.89
CA TYR A 134 -9.43 -6.35 10.35
C TYR A 134 -10.44 -7.44 10.74
N ASP A 135 -10.15 -8.68 10.36
CA ASP A 135 -11.07 -9.82 10.33
C ASP A 135 -10.55 -11.07 11.06
N TYR A 136 -9.47 -10.93 11.83
CA TYR A 136 -8.83 -12.03 12.55
C TYR A 136 -8.36 -13.20 11.67
N GLY A 137 -8.07 -12.97 10.38
CA GLY A 137 -7.55 -14.00 9.47
C GLY A 137 -8.63 -14.75 8.68
N ASN A 138 -9.91 -14.37 8.81
CA ASN A 138 -10.99 -15.07 8.10
C ASN A 138 -10.82 -15.04 6.57
N TYR A 139 -10.50 -13.88 5.99
CA TYR A 139 -10.25 -13.75 4.56
C TYR A 139 -9.00 -14.52 4.12
N PHE A 140 -7.95 -14.57 4.95
CA PHE A 140 -6.78 -15.41 4.69
C PHE A 140 -7.19 -16.89 4.57
N ASN A 141 -7.99 -17.39 5.51
CA ASN A 141 -8.47 -18.77 5.50
C ASN A 141 -9.34 -19.06 4.27
N GLU A 142 -10.19 -18.12 3.85
CA GLU A 142 -10.97 -18.23 2.60
C GLU A 142 -10.07 -18.35 1.37
N VAL A 143 -9.01 -17.53 1.30
CA VAL A 143 -8.02 -17.60 0.22
C VAL A 143 -7.27 -18.93 0.29
N GLU A 144 -6.75 -19.34 1.45
CA GLU A 144 -6.04 -20.61 1.61
C GLU A 144 -6.91 -21.80 1.18
N ASN A 145 -8.16 -21.87 1.63
CA ASN A 145 -9.09 -22.92 1.22
C ASN A 145 -9.30 -22.94 -0.30
N CYS A 146 -9.44 -21.76 -0.93
CA CYS A 146 -9.54 -21.67 -2.39
C CYS A 146 -8.27 -22.16 -3.10
N LEU A 147 -7.08 -21.92 -2.55
CA LEU A 147 -5.83 -22.44 -3.08
C LEU A 147 -5.77 -23.97 -2.94
N VAL A 148 -6.15 -24.52 -1.78
CA VAL A 148 -6.21 -25.98 -1.57
C VAL A 148 -7.23 -26.64 -2.51
N ASP A 149 -8.44 -26.09 -2.62
CA ASP A 149 -9.54 -26.63 -3.42
C ASP A 149 -9.23 -26.63 -4.92
N LYS A 150 -8.40 -25.67 -5.37
CA LYS A 150 -7.90 -25.60 -6.75
C LYS A 150 -6.62 -26.41 -6.97
N HIS A 151 -6.17 -27.18 -5.98
CA HIS A 151 -4.92 -27.95 -6.01
C HIS A 151 -3.69 -27.08 -6.32
N ILE A 152 -3.71 -25.82 -5.88
CA ILE A 152 -2.62 -24.85 -6.06
C ILE A 152 -1.53 -25.06 -5.01
N ILE A 153 -1.93 -25.33 -3.77
CA ILE A 153 -1.05 -25.74 -2.68
C ILE A 153 -1.47 -27.12 -2.20
N GLU A 154 -0.53 -27.89 -1.66
CA GLU A 154 -0.89 -29.17 -1.07
C GLU A 154 -1.68 -28.94 0.24
N ARG A 155 -2.58 -29.87 0.59
CA ARG A 155 -3.26 -29.81 1.90
C ARG A 155 -2.27 -29.95 3.06
N SER A 156 -1.11 -30.56 2.83
CA SER A 156 0.03 -30.63 3.77
C SER A 156 0.67 -29.26 4.04
N GLU A 157 0.50 -28.30 3.12
CA GLU A 157 0.96 -26.90 3.23
C GLU A 157 -0.11 -25.97 3.83
N SER A 158 -1.33 -26.48 4.08
CA SER A 158 -2.38 -25.76 4.80
C SER A 158 -1.96 -25.53 6.25
N GLY A 159 -2.15 -24.30 6.73
CA GLY A 159 -1.67 -23.85 8.04
C GLY A 159 -0.38 -23.04 7.99
N ALA A 160 0.13 -22.74 6.79
CA ALA A 160 1.13 -21.68 6.63
C ALA A 160 0.50 -20.32 6.94
N ASN A 161 1.28 -19.41 7.54
CA ASN A 161 0.80 -18.05 7.83
C ASN A 161 0.97 -17.07 6.65
N MET A 162 1.52 -17.55 5.53
CA MET A 162 1.87 -16.75 4.36
C MET A 162 1.92 -17.63 3.11
N HIS A 163 1.35 -17.12 2.02
CA HIS A 163 1.37 -17.72 0.69
C HIS A 163 1.90 -16.71 -0.33
N PHE A 164 2.78 -17.16 -1.23
CA PHE A 164 3.33 -16.34 -2.31
C PHE A 164 2.93 -16.91 -3.67
N VAL A 165 2.22 -16.10 -4.46
CA VAL A 165 1.67 -16.47 -5.76
C VAL A 165 2.16 -15.51 -6.83
N THR A 166 2.58 -16.06 -7.98
CA THR A 166 3.05 -15.25 -9.11
C THR A 166 2.70 -15.88 -10.46
N ASN A 167 2.46 -15.05 -11.47
CA ASN A 167 2.39 -15.47 -12.87
C ASN A 167 3.55 -14.88 -13.72
N GLY A 168 4.60 -14.37 -13.08
CA GLY A 168 5.75 -13.74 -13.72
C GLY A 168 5.60 -12.23 -13.93
N GLU A 169 4.42 -11.76 -14.34
CA GLU A 169 4.14 -10.32 -14.51
C GLU A 169 3.58 -9.69 -13.23
N TYR A 170 2.76 -10.44 -12.54
CA TYR A 170 2.01 -10.05 -11.35
C TYR A 170 2.35 -10.98 -10.22
N SER A 171 2.43 -10.41 -9.01
CA SER A 171 2.86 -11.15 -7.84
C SER A 171 2.08 -10.69 -6.61
N VAL A 172 1.64 -11.65 -5.80
CA VAL A 172 0.87 -11.39 -4.60
C VAL A 172 1.35 -12.24 -3.44
N ILE A 173 1.57 -11.59 -2.30
CA ILE A 173 1.71 -12.23 -1.00
C ILE A 173 0.38 -12.09 -0.29
N VAL A 174 -0.12 -13.19 0.27
CA VAL A 174 -1.27 -13.19 1.17
C VAL A 174 -0.78 -13.74 2.51
N ASP A 175 -1.05 -13.05 3.60
CA ASP A 175 -0.55 -13.43 4.92
C ASP A 175 -1.54 -13.14 6.05
N VAL A 176 -1.32 -13.79 7.18
CA VAL A 176 -2.08 -13.57 8.42
C VAL A 176 -1.13 -13.20 9.56
N PHE A 177 -1.30 -11.98 10.07
CA PHE A 177 -0.64 -11.51 11.29
C PHE A 177 -1.65 -10.73 12.14
N GLY A 178 -2.40 -11.47 12.96
CA GLY A 178 -3.58 -10.98 13.69
C GLY A 178 -4.78 -10.60 12.80
N HIS A 179 -4.54 -10.30 11.53
CA HIS A 179 -5.47 -9.81 10.52
C HIS A 179 -5.05 -10.31 9.14
N SER A 180 -5.99 -10.52 8.24
CA SER A 180 -5.69 -10.87 6.84
C SER A 180 -5.04 -9.68 6.13
N GLN A 181 -3.93 -9.92 5.45
CA GLN A 181 -3.24 -8.91 4.67
C GLN A 181 -2.86 -9.46 3.30
N SER A 182 -2.75 -8.57 2.32
CA SER A 182 -2.18 -8.94 1.03
C SER A 182 -1.35 -7.82 0.46
N PHE A 183 -0.26 -8.17 -0.20
CA PHE A 183 0.62 -7.26 -0.90
C PHE A 183 0.73 -7.70 -2.36
N PHE A 184 0.31 -6.85 -3.29
CA PHE A 184 0.20 -7.16 -4.71
C PHE A 184 1.02 -6.13 -5.50
N TRP A 185 1.93 -6.57 -6.35
CA TRP A 185 2.70 -5.72 -7.26
C TRP A 185 2.73 -6.26 -8.69
N ASN A 186 3.03 -5.38 -9.63
CA ASN A 186 3.14 -5.67 -11.06
C ASN A 186 4.43 -5.12 -11.71
N ASP A 187 5.33 -4.57 -10.89
CA ASP A 187 6.61 -4.02 -11.33
C ASP A 187 7.63 -4.28 -10.20
N LYS A 188 8.38 -5.38 -10.34
CA LYS A 188 9.31 -5.85 -9.30
C LYS A 188 10.50 -4.91 -9.14
N GLU A 189 11.07 -4.45 -10.26
CA GLU A 189 12.22 -3.52 -10.25
C GLU A 189 11.85 -2.21 -9.55
N GLU A 190 10.67 -1.67 -9.84
CA GLU A 190 10.19 -0.44 -9.21
C GLU A 190 9.95 -0.61 -7.70
N LEU A 191 9.41 -1.76 -7.31
CA LEU A 191 9.23 -2.12 -5.91
C LEU A 191 10.58 -2.19 -5.18
N GLU A 192 11.56 -2.90 -5.74
CA GLU A 192 12.90 -3.05 -5.16
C GLU A 192 13.59 -1.69 -4.99
N MET A 193 13.61 -0.86 -6.04
CA MET A 193 14.14 0.50 -5.98
C MET A 193 13.51 1.35 -4.87
N CYS A 194 12.19 1.26 -4.72
CA CYS A 194 11.45 1.97 -3.67
C CYS A 194 11.87 1.49 -2.27
N LEU A 195 11.95 0.16 -2.06
CA LEU A 195 12.27 -0.46 -0.78
C LEU A 195 13.74 -0.29 -0.36
N GLU A 196 14.66 -0.22 -1.32
CA GLU A 196 16.08 0.06 -1.08
C GLU A 196 16.32 1.50 -0.65
N THR A 197 15.53 2.45 -1.15
CA THR A 197 15.75 3.87 -0.83
C THR A 197 15.14 4.27 0.53
N ILE A 198 14.15 3.53 0.98
CA ILE A 198 13.35 3.86 2.18
C ILE A 198 13.97 3.31 3.47
N LEU A 199 14.95 2.41 3.38
CA LEU A 199 15.56 1.71 4.51
C LEU A 199 17.08 1.76 4.43
#